data_AF-W4E2V7-F1
#
_entry.id   AF-W4E2V7-F1
#
_cell.length_a   1.000
_cell.length_b   1.000
_cell.length_c   1.000
_cell.angle_alpha   90.00
_cell.angle_beta   90.00
_cell.angle_gamma   90.00
#
_symmetry.space_group_name_H-M   'P 1'
#
loop_
_entity.id
_entity.type
_entity.pdbx_description
1 polymer ?
#
loop_
_entity_poly.entity_id
_entity_poly.type
_entity_poly.pdbx_seq_one_letter_code
_entity_poly.pdbx_strand_id
1 'polypeptide(L)' 'MAAQDPKKGEQVIPITSASPDLIKPPVGYPFTAYCSEAVPPVKELIDPGITEFSDTLIARCWNLHSMAKEVQFV' A
#
# COMPACT_ATOMS: atom_id res chain seq x y z
N MET A 1 0.32 15.89 20.96
CA MET A 1 -0.48 14.88 21.71
C MET A 1 -0.85 13.80 20.70
N ALA A 2 -0.13 12.68 20.67
CA ALA A 2 -0.44 11.53 19.83
C ALA A 2 -1.08 10.45 20.71
N ALA A 3 -2.23 9.92 20.27
CA ALA A 3 -3.05 8.98 21.01
C ALA A 3 -2.28 7.66 21.28
N GLN A 4 -2.41 7.17 22.51
CA GLN A 4 -1.96 5.85 22.93
C GLN A 4 -3.17 4.92 22.99
N ASP A 5 -3.07 3.70 22.47
CA ASP A 5 -3.62 2.48 23.11
C ASP A 5 -3.07 1.19 22.47
N PRO A 6 -3.08 0.04 23.17
CA PRO A 6 -1.88 -0.78 23.36
C PRO A 6 -2.14 -2.26 23.02
N LYS A 7 -1.11 -2.98 22.59
CA LYS A 7 -0.85 -4.40 22.88
C LYS A 7 0.31 -4.84 22.00
N LYS A 8 1.29 -5.48 22.63
CA LYS A 8 2.53 -6.01 22.04
C LYS A 8 3.59 -4.91 21.84
N GLY A 9 4.77 -5.09 22.41
CA GLY A 9 5.88 -4.11 22.47
C GLY A 9 6.53 -3.78 21.12
N GLU A 10 5.76 -3.75 20.03
CA GLU A 10 6.18 -3.19 18.76
C GLU A 10 5.94 -1.68 18.78
N GLN A 11 6.95 -0.89 18.40
CA GLN A 11 6.76 0.54 18.15
C GLN A 11 5.77 0.69 17.00
N VAL A 12 4.62 1.29 17.29
CA VAL A 12 3.70 1.73 16.26
C VAL A 12 4.37 2.90 15.53
N ILE A 13 4.85 2.65 14.31
CA ILE A 13 5.34 3.71 13.44
C ILE A 13 4.09 4.44 12.94
N PRO A 14 3.91 5.73 13.28
CA PRO A 14 2.79 6.48 12.73
C PRO A 14 2.94 6.54 11.22
N ILE A 15 1.87 6.23 10.49
CA ILE A 15 1.81 6.53 9.06
C ILE A 15 1.96 8.06 8.95
N THR A 16 2.91 8.52 8.15
CA THR A 16 3.20 9.95 8.00
C THR A 16 1.91 10.69 7.57
N SER A 17 1.59 11.79 8.25
CA SER A 17 0.31 12.50 8.13
C SER A 17 0.11 13.28 6.81
N ALA A 18 1.07 13.21 5.89
CA ALA A 18 1.04 13.97 4.65
C ALA A 18 0.21 13.23 3.60
N SER A 19 -1.13 13.37 3.64
CA SER A 19 -2.04 12.84 2.60
C SER A 19 -1.58 13.23 1.19
N PRO A 20 -1.72 12.37 0.17
CA PRO A 20 -1.32 12.72 -1.19
C PRO A 20 -2.14 13.91 -1.70
N ASP A 21 -1.51 14.77 -2.49
CA ASP A 21 -2.16 15.93 -3.10
C ASP A 21 -3.33 15.47 -3.99
N LEU A 22 -4.55 15.92 -3.68
CA LEU A 22 -5.75 15.55 -4.43
C LEU A 22 -5.95 16.37 -5.72
N ILE A 23 -5.30 17.53 -5.83
CA ILE A 23 -5.35 18.39 -7.02
C ILE A 23 -4.35 17.88 -8.06
N LYS A 24 -3.19 17.40 -7.60
CA LYS A 24 -2.15 16.79 -8.44
C LYS A 24 -1.77 15.43 -7.88
N PRO A 25 -2.60 14.41 -8.09
CA PRO A 25 -2.32 13.08 -7.59
C PRO A 25 -1.00 12.57 -8.18
N PRO A 26 -0.20 11.84 -7.39
CA PRO A 26 0.96 11.15 -7.93
C PRO A 26 0.51 10.18 -9.04
N VAL A 27 1.35 10.03 -10.06
CA VAL A 27 1.10 9.08 -11.15
C VAL A 27 1.17 7.65 -10.58
N GLY A 28 0.33 6.75 -11.08
CA GLY A 28 0.30 5.35 -10.63
C GLY A 28 -0.45 5.15 -9.30
N TYR A 29 0.07 4.24 -8.47
CA TYR A 29 -0.59 3.84 -7.22
C TYR A 29 -0.40 4.91 -6.12
N PRO A 30 -1.47 5.54 -5.61
CA PRO A 30 -1.37 6.69 -4.71
C PRO A 30 -0.79 6.34 -3.33
N PHE A 31 -0.81 5.06 -2.95
CA PHE A 31 -0.28 4.60 -1.67
C PHE A 31 1.19 4.14 -1.76
N THR A 32 1.84 4.32 -2.92
CA THR A 32 3.28 4.03 -3.11
C THR A 32 4.14 4.81 -2.11
N ALA A 33 3.80 6.07 -1.84
CA ALA A 33 4.55 6.92 -0.90
C ALA A 33 4.55 6.40 0.56
N TYR A 34 3.66 5.47 0.90
CA TYR A 34 3.57 4.87 2.24
C TYR A 34 3.90 3.37 2.28
N CYS A 35 3.99 2.72 1.12
CA CYS A 35 4.13 1.27 1.04
C CYS A 35 5.62 0.90 1.09
N SER A 36 6.07 0.23 2.16
CA SER A 36 7.45 -0.27 2.28
C SER A 36 7.83 -1.27 1.17
N GLU A 37 6.83 -2.01 0.69
CA GLU A 37 6.97 -3.03 -0.35
C GLU A 37 6.82 -2.44 -1.77
N ALA A 38 6.72 -1.11 -1.90
CA ALA A 38 6.69 -0.47 -3.20
C ALA A 38 8.08 -0.52 -3.85
N VAL A 39 8.24 -1.38 -4.85
CA VAL A 39 9.40 -1.42 -5.75
C VAL A 39 9.13 -0.59 -7.02
N PRO A 40 10.02 0.35 -7.40
CA PRO A 40 9.97 1.04 -8.69
C PRO A 40 10.30 0.08 -9.85
N PRO A 41 9.82 0.31 -11.10
CA PRO A 41 9.10 1.48 -11.63
C PRO A 41 7.60 1.25 -11.95
N VAL A 42 7.12 0.01 -11.95
CA VAL A 42 5.75 -0.31 -12.40
C VAL A 42 4.68 0.26 -11.46
N LYS A 43 4.96 0.28 -10.16
CA LYS A 43 4.02 0.74 -9.12
C LYS A 43 3.78 2.26 -9.13
N GLU A 44 4.71 3.03 -9.71
CA GLU A 44 4.66 4.49 -9.86
C GLU A 44 4.02 4.97 -11.17
N LEU A 45 3.69 4.05 -12.08
CA LEU A 45 3.15 4.38 -13.40
C LEU A 45 1.76 3.79 -13.64
N ILE A 46 1.43 2.67 -12.98
CA ILE A 46 0.20 1.92 -13.23
C ILE A 46 -0.44 1.52 -11.89
N ASP A 47 -1.74 1.82 -11.76
CA ASP A 47 -2.57 1.42 -10.62
C ASP A 47 -2.96 -0.07 -10.75
N PRO A 48 -2.82 -0.90 -9.70
CA PRO A 48 -3.17 -2.31 -9.79
C PRO A 48 -4.67 -2.51 -10.10
N GLY A 49 -4.94 -3.64 -10.78
CA GLY A 49 -6.30 -4.11 -11.02
C GLY A 49 -7.03 -4.48 -9.73
N ILE A 50 -8.35 -4.65 -9.83
CA ILE A 50 -9.19 -5.11 -8.72
C ILE A 50 -8.97 -6.60 -8.50
N THR A 51 -8.69 -6.97 -7.26
CA THR A 51 -8.74 -8.34 -6.75
C THR A 51 -9.98 -8.47 -5.88
N GLU A 52 -10.92 -9.29 -6.32
CA GLU A 52 -12.15 -9.59 -5.57
C GLU A 52 -11.91 -10.80 -4.66
N PHE A 53 -12.23 -10.65 -3.37
CA PHE A 53 -12.17 -11.73 -2.39
C PHE A 53 -13.56 -12.25 -2.02
N SER A 54 -14.55 -11.35 -2.03
CA SER A 54 -15.97 -11.65 -1.84
C SER A 54 -16.81 -10.53 -2.44
N ASP A 55 -18.14 -10.72 -2.44
CA ASP A 55 -19.11 -9.73 -2.94
C ASP A 55 -18.98 -8.34 -2.28
N THR A 56 -18.38 -8.26 -1.08
CA THR A 56 -18.22 -7.01 -0.32
C THR A 56 -16.77 -6.60 -0.12
N LEU A 57 -15.80 -7.42 -0.53
CA LEU A 57 -14.38 -7.19 -0.25
C LEU A 57 -13.57 -7.22 -1.54
N ILE A 58 -12.99 -6.06 -1.83
CA ILE A 58 -12.06 -5.88 -2.94
C ILE A 58 -10.76 -5.25 -2.44
N ALA A 59 -9.65 -5.53 -3.12
CA ALA A 59 -8.40 -4.81 -2.94
C ALA A 59 -7.74 -4.50 -4.28
N ARG A 60 -6.88 -3.47 -4.28
CA ARG A 60 -6.08 -3.07 -5.44
C ARG A 60 -4.62 -3.01 -4.99
N CYS A 61 -3.91 -4.13 -5.10
CA CYS A 61 -2.53 -4.24 -4.64
C CYS A 61 -1.69 -5.07 -5.62
N TRP A 62 -0.50 -4.58 -5.96
CA TRP A 62 0.41 -5.28 -6.86
C TRP A 62 0.87 -6.64 -6.32
N ASN A 63 0.95 -6.82 -5.00
CA ASN A 63 1.33 -8.10 -4.41
C ASN A 63 0.24 -9.18 -4.59
N LEU A 64 -0.99 -8.79 -4.94
CA LEU A 64 -2.09 -9.71 -5.25
C LEU A 64 -2.16 -10.06 -6.75
N HIS A 65 -1.39 -9.36 -7.57
CA HIS A 65 -1.36 -9.61 -9.01
C HIS A 65 -0.77 -11.00 -9.29
N SER A 66 -1.26 -11.67 -10.34
CA SER A 66 -0.83 -13.02 -10.71
C SER A 66 0.68 -13.15 -10.92
N MET A 67 1.31 -12.10 -11.44
CA MET A 67 2.77 -12.01 -11.67
C MET A 67 3.60 -11.74 -10.41
N ALA A 68 2.99 -11.44 -9.27
CA ALA A 68 3.73 -11.19 -8.02
C ALA A 68 4.13 -12.48 -7.28
N LYS A 69 3.69 -13.66 -7.76
CA LYS A 69 3.79 -14.93 -7.04
C LYS A 69 5.19 -15.54 -6.87
N GLU A 70 6.27 -14.89 -7.32
CA GLU A 70 7.60 -15.50 -7.30
C GLU A 70 8.71 -14.58 -6.76
N VAL A 71 8.54 -14.02 -5.57
CA VAL A 71 9.71 -13.60 -4.76
C VAL A 71 9.41 -13.82 -3.28
N GLN A 72 9.58 -15.05 -2.80
CA GLN A 72 9.80 -15.31 -1.38
C GLN A 72 11.31 -15.16 -1.12
N PHE A 73 11.76 -14.03 -0.57
CA PHE A 73 13.08 -13.98 0.03
C PHE A 73 13.00 -14.76 1.35
N VAL A 74 13.63 -15.93 1.36
CA VAL A 74 13.92 -16.72 2.57
C VAL A 74 14.84 -15.93 3.49
#